data_AF-A0A972CX78-F1
#
_entry.id   AF-A0A972CX78-F1
#
_cell.length_a   1.000
_cell.length_b   1.000
_cell.length_c   1.000
_cell.angle_alpha   90.00
_cell.angle_beta   90.00
_cell.angle_gamma   90.00
#
_symmetry.space_group_name_H-M   'P 1'
#
loop_
_entity.id
_entity.type
_entity.pdbx_description
1 polymer ?
#
loop_
_entity_poly.entity_id
_entity_poly.type
_entity_poly.pdbx_seq_one_letter_code
_entity_poly.pdbx_strand_id
1 'polypeptide(L)'
;MFKLKKILVLVMVFALVSVTLSFESSHATKITNKQQELNQINDKKDDAKSELERIVEDIETKTSEIKEINGEIEITQKEITDTTEELEKKQIELSQRQDGIDARIRAMYKNGTVGFLDIIFSSTDITEFMSNVEMIKHIYKFDKEVLGQLEEDYNEIQGIKEELETSKTKLDTEKSAALTKKEELDESKETLEAQVDQFNKDAQGLNSEIERLQKEAQKQLNDKINSGGVNPSTQGMVWPTTSRWVTSPYGNRIHPVLGYSKFHSGIDIGVGSGNPIYSAKSGVVILSQYYYGYGNAVIVDHGNGLSTLYAHLSSLGVSKGNWVNQGQVIAYSGNTGISTGPHLHYEVRVNGSTVNPMSYY
;
A
#
# COMPACT_ATOMS: atom_id res chain seq x y z
N MET A 1 3.67 -24.24 16.28
CA MET A 1 3.69 -24.06 17.75
C MET A 1 4.95 -23.34 18.26
N PHE A 2 5.49 -22.31 17.57
CA PHE A 2 6.80 -21.71 17.92
C PHE A 2 6.90 -20.17 17.88
N LYS A 3 5.79 -19.42 17.89
CA LYS A 3 5.81 -17.94 17.76
C LYS A 3 5.18 -17.12 18.89
N LEU A 4 5.02 -17.65 20.11
CA LEU A 4 4.44 -16.90 21.25
C LEU A 4 5.36 -16.63 22.46
N LYS A 5 6.63 -17.07 22.45
CA LYS A 5 7.51 -16.95 23.63
C LYS A 5 8.45 -15.74 23.67
N LYS A 6 8.47 -14.85 22.66
CA LYS A 6 9.40 -13.71 22.60
C LYS A 6 8.83 -12.35 23.01
N ILE A 7 7.52 -12.22 23.28
CA ILE A 7 6.89 -10.94 23.68
C ILE A 7 6.76 -10.79 25.21
N LEU A 8 7.07 -11.85 25.97
CA LEU A 8 6.83 -11.90 27.43
C LEU A 8 7.98 -11.32 28.28
N VAL A 9 9.10 -10.88 27.70
CA VAL A 9 10.29 -10.44 28.46
C VAL A 9 10.40 -8.91 28.58
N LEU A 10 9.71 -8.14 27.73
CA LEU A 10 9.87 -6.68 27.65
C LEU A 10 9.15 -5.88 28.76
N VAL A 11 8.21 -6.49 29.48
CA VAL A 11 7.33 -5.80 30.45
C VAL A 11 7.90 -5.78 31.87
N MET A 12 8.92 -6.58 32.17
CA MET A 12 9.27 -6.89 33.55
C MET A 12 10.13 -5.84 34.28
N VAL A 13 10.54 -4.74 33.63
CA VAL A 13 11.74 -4.02 34.12
C VAL A 13 11.66 -2.50 34.28
N PHE A 14 10.51 -1.88 34.06
CA PHE A 14 10.37 -0.47 34.43
C PHE A 14 9.92 -0.22 35.89
N ALA A 15 9.74 -1.27 36.69
CA ALA A 15 9.11 -1.16 38.02
C ALA A 15 9.99 -0.59 39.14
N LEU A 16 11.21 -0.10 38.87
CA LEU A 16 12.25 -0.14 39.90
C LEU A 16 13.15 1.06 40.10
N VAL A 17 12.59 2.25 39.95
CA VAL A 17 13.29 3.48 40.33
C VAL A 17 12.38 4.32 41.19
N SER A 18 12.70 4.39 42.49
CA SER A 18 12.44 5.54 43.39
C SER A 18 12.44 5.18 44.88
N VAL A 19 13.53 4.55 45.38
CA VAL A 19 14.09 4.96 46.69
C VAL A 19 15.61 4.74 46.66
N THR A 20 16.35 5.69 46.11
CA THR A 20 17.59 6.27 46.66
C THR A 20 18.15 7.26 45.65
N LEU A 21 17.95 8.55 45.94
CA LEU A 21 18.50 9.67 45.21
C LEU A 21 20.02 9.49 45.06
N SER A 22 20.49 9.48 43.81
CA SER A 22 21.86 9.72 43.29
C SER A 22 22.52 8.59 42.48
N PHE A 23 22.00 7.35 42.47
CA PHE A 23 22.62 6.25 41.67
C PHE A 23 21.66 5.48 40.73
N GLU A 24 20.36 5.69 40.86
CA GLU A 24 19.29 4.95 40.15
C GLU A 24 18.92 5.56 38.77
N SER A 25 19.37 6.77 38.46
CA SER A 25 19.00 7.50 37.23
C SER A 25 19.71 7.01 35.97
N SER A 26 20.89 6.39 36.07
CA SER A 26 21.74 6.08 34.91
C SER A 26 21.16 4.97 34.03
N HIS A 27 20.70 3.85 34.60
CA HIS A 27 20.13 2.73 33.83
C HIS A 27 18.75 3.08 33.27
N ALA A 28 17.89 3.75 34.05
CA ALA A 28 16.58 4.21 33.57
C ALA A 28 16.69 5.24 32.44
N THR A 29 17.64 6.17 32.52
CA THR A 29 17.90 7.12 31.42
C THR A 29 18.42 6.40 30.18
N LYS A 30 19.35 5.45 30.32
CA LYS A 30 19.87 4.65 29.19
C LYS A 30 18.77 3.81 28.53
N ILE A 31 17.90 3.17 29.31
CA ILE A 31 16.77 2.39 28.78
C ILE A 31 15.79 3.30 28.06
N THR A 32 15.46 4.46 28.63
CA THR A 32 14.54 5.44 28.00
C THR A 32 15.09 5.95 26.67
N ASN A 33 16.37 6.31 26.62
CA ASN A 33 17.02 6.76 25.39
C ASN A 33 17.00 5.66 24.31
N LYS A 34 17.33 4.41 24.66
CA LYS A 34 17.28 3.28 23.73
C LYS A 34 15.86 2.92 23.29
N GLN A 35 14.86 3.12 24.16
CA GLN A 35 13.45 2.94 23.80
C GLN A 35 12.98 4.02 22.81
N GLN A 36 13.44 5.26 22.98
CA GLN A 36 13.18 6.33 22.02
C GLN A 36 13.84 6.05 20.66
N GLU A 37 15.09 5.58 20.66
CA GLU A 37 15.81 5.16 19.45
C GLU A 37 15.07 3.99 18.75
N LEU A 38 14.60 3.00 19.51
CA LEU A 38 13.80 1.89 18.98
C LEU A 38 12.48 2.36 18.35
N ASN A 39 11.79 3.31 18.97
CA ASN A 39 10.56 3.88 18.41
C ASN A 39 10.85 4.60 17.08
N GLN A 40 11.90 5.43 17.05
CA GLN A 40 12.32 6.12 15.81
C GLN A 40 12.68 5.14 14.68
N ILE A 41 13.33 4.02 15.00
CA ILE A 41 13.64 2.98 14.00
C ILE A 41 12.36 2.29 13.52
N ASN A 42 11.38 2.05 14.41
CA ASN A 42 10.10 1.48 14.00
C ASN A 42 9.31 2.42 13.11
N ASP A 43 9.28 3.72 13.42
CA ASP A 43 8.60 4.73 12.59
C ASP A 43 9.23 4.77 11.18
N LYS A 44 10.57 4.87 11.10
CA LYS A 44 11.29 4.84 9.81
C LYS A 44 11.07 3.55 9.02
N LYS A 45 10.96 2.41 9.71
CA LYS A 45 10.68 1.12 9.09
C LYS A 45 9.27 1.06 8.53
N ASP A 46 8.28 1.61 9.24
CA ASP A 46 6.89 1.62 8.80
C ASP A 46 6.71 2.60 7.62
N ASP A 47 7.42 3.73 7.61
CA ASP A 47 7.52 4.63 6.46
C ASP A 47 8.14 3.92 5.24
N ALA A 48 9.29 3.26 5.42
CA ALA A 48 9.97 2.53 4.34
C ALA A 48 9.12 1.37 3.79
N LYS A 49 8.33 0.70 4.63
CA LYS A 49 7.37 -0.32 4.18
C LYS A 49 6.22 0.27 3.38
N SER A 50 5.69 1.42 3.79
CA SER A 50 4.62 2.10 3.06
C SER A 50 5.11 2.55 1.68
N GLU A 51 6.36 3.01 1.58
CA GLU A 51 7.01 3.32 0.31
C GLU A 51 7.23 2.07 -0.56
N LEU A 52 7.66 0.97 0.05
CA LEU A 52 7.81 -0.32 -0.63
C LEU A 52 6.49 -0.82 -1.23
N GLU A 53 5.39 -0.74 -0.48
CA GLU A 53 4.05 -1.11 -0.97
C GLU A 53 3.65 -0.29 -2.20
N ARG A 54 3.91 1.01 -2.20
CA ARG A 54 3.66 1.89 -3.35
C ARG A 54 4.53 1.53 -4.56
N ILE A 55 5.81 1.27 -4.36
CA ILE A 55 6.71 0.88 -5.45
C ILE A 55 6.29 -0.46 -6.07
N VAL A 56 5.82 -1.41 -5.26
CA VAL A 56 5.29 -2.68 -5.77
C VAL A 56 4.06 -2.45 -6.65
N GLU A 57 3.13 -1.57 -6.24
CA GLU A 57 1.97 -1.19 -7.06
C GLU A 57 2.38 -0.49 -8.38
N ASP A 58 3.38 0.39 -8.32
CA ASP A 58 3.92 1.05 -9.52
C ASP A 58 4.57 0.03 -10.48
N ILE A 59 5.29 -0.99 -9.96
CA ILE A 59 5.87 -2.07 -10.77
C ILE A 59 4.78 -2.91 -11.44
N GLU A 60 3.70 -3.25 -10.72
CA GLU A 60 2.56 -3.99 -11.29
C GLU A 60 1.88 -3.21 -12.42
N THR A 61 1.70 -1.89 -12.21
CA THR A 61 1.15 -0.99 -13.21
C THR A 61 2.04 -0.93 -14.45
N LYS A 62 3.35 -0.72 -14.28
CA LYS A 62 4.31 -0.69 -15.41
C LYS A 62 4.41 -2.03 -16.13
N THR A 63 4.32 -3.14 -15.41
CA THR A 63 4.29 -4.49 -16.01
C THR A 63 3.05 -4.68 -16.89
N SER A 64 1.91 -4.15 -16.46
CA SER A 64 0.66 -4.20 -17.25
C SER A 64 0.74 -3.32 -18.49
N GLU A 65 1.26 -2.09 -18.37
CA GLU A 65 1.51 -1.20 -19.52
C GLU A 65 2.44 -1.85 -20.56
N ILE A 66 3.55 -2.46 -20.13
CA ILE A 66 4.48 -3.16 -21.04
C ILE A 66 3.78 -4.31 -21.78
N LYS A 67 2.89 -5.03 -21.11
CA LYS A 67 2.12 -6.13 -21.73
C LYS A 67 1.16 -5.61 -22.80
N GLU A 68 0.47 -4.51 -22.53
CA GLU A 68 -0.43 -3.87 -23.49
C GLU A 68 0.33 -3.37 -24.72
N ILE A 69 1.41 -2.62 -24.51
CA ILE A 69 2.27 -2.12 -25.59
C ILE A 69 2.84 -3.27 -26.44
N ASN A 70 3.23 -4.39 -25.83
CA ASN A 70 3.66 -5.58 -26.58
C ASN A 70 2.56 -6.14 -27.49
N GLY A 71 1.32 -6.18 -27.01
CA GLY A 71 0.18 -6.59 -27.81
C GLY A 71 -0.05 -5.66 -29.00
N GLU A 72 0.03 -4.35 -28.78
CA GLU A 72 -0.09 -3.35 -29.86
C GLU A 72 1.04 -3.46 -30.89
N ILE A 73 2.28 -3.73 -30.44
CA ILE A 73 3.42 -3.96 -31.34
C ILE A 73 3.17 -5.21 -32.20
N GLU A 74 2.68 -6.30 -31.63
CA GLU A 74 2.39 -7.54 -32.39
C GLU A 74 1.29 -7.31 -33.45
N ILE A 75 0.23 -6.58 -33.09
CA ILE A 75 -0.85 -6.23 -34.03
C ILE A 75 -0.30 -5.34 -35.15
N THR A 76 0.40 -4.26 -34.80
CA THR A 76 0.98 -3.32 -35.78
C THR A 76 1.98 -4.03 -36.69
N GLN A 77 2.80 -4.93 -36.16
CA GLN A 77 3.76 -5.70 -36.96
C GLN A 77 3.06 -6.62 -37.96
N LYS A 78 1.93 -7.23 -37.57
CA LYS A 78 1.12 -8.04 -38.47
C LYS A 78 0.52 -7.18 -39.59
N GLU A 79 -0.04 -6.02 -39.25
CA GLU A 79 -0.58 -5.07 -40.24
C GLU A 79 0.51 -4.64 -41.23
N ILE A 80 1.72 -4.31 -40.77
CA ILE A 80 2.85 -3.98 -41.65
C ILE A 80 3.17 -5.13 -42.62
N THR A 81 3.15 -6.38 -42.15
CA THR A 81 3.38 -7.55 -43.00
C THR A 81 2.29 -7.70 -44.05
N ASP A 82 1.02 -7.68 -43.63
CA ASP A 82 -0.15 -7.81 -44.52
C ASP A 82 -0.16 -6.69 -45.58
N THR A 83 0.09 -5.43 -45.18
CA THR A 83 0.19 -4.27 -46.07
C THR A 83 1.39 -4.37 -47.02
N THR A 84 2.53 -4.91 -46.56
CA THR A 84 3.71 -5.11 -47.44
C THR A 84 3.43 -6.14 -48.51
N GLU A 85 2.77 -7.26 -48.17
CA GLU A 85 2.38 -8.27 -49.16
C GLU A 85 1.37 -7.71 -50.18
N GLU A 86 0.45 -6.85 -49.75
CA GLU A 86 -0.50 -6.19 -50.65
C GLU A 86 0.21 -5.21 -51.59
N LEU A 87 1.16 -4.44 -51.08
CA LEU A 87 1.98 -3.51 -51.86
C LEU A 87 2.80 -4.24 -52.94
N GLU A 88 3.40 -5.38 -52.61
CA GLU A 88 4.10 -6.23 -53.59
C GLU A 88 3.15 -6.75 -54.70
N LYS A 89 1.94 -7.19 -54.34
CA LYS A 89 0.93 -7.61 -55.33
C LYS A 89 0.53 -6.45 -56.25
N LYS A 90 0.26 -5.27 -55.69
CA LYS A 90 -0.08 -4.07 -56.46
C LYS A 90 1.05 -3.62 -57.38
N GLN A 91 2.30 -3.73 -56.93
CA GLN A 91 3.48 -3.45 -57.75
C GLN A 91 3.59 -4.40 -58.95
N ILE A 92 3.34 -5.70 -58.74
CA ILE A 92 3.31 -6.69 -59.81
C ILE A 92 2.16 -6.40 -60.79
N GLU A 93 0.96 -6.08 -60.30
CA GLU A 93 -0.19 -5.72 -61.15
C GLU A 93 0.10 -4.49 -62.01
N LEU A 94 0.69 -3.44 -61.42
CA LEU A 94 1.14 -2.25 -62.13
C LEU A 94 2.13 -2.60 -63.26
N SER A 95 3.17 -3.38 -62.94
CA SER A 95 4.18 -3.80 -63.93
C SER A 95 3.57 -4.63 -65.05
N GLN A 96 2.71 -5.60 -64.73
CA GLN A 96 2.05 -6.43 -65.75
C GLN A 96 1.11 -5.61 -66.64
N ARG A 97 0.39 -4.63 -66.06
CA ARG A 97 -0.50 -3.75 -66.82
C ARG A 97 0.30 -2.84 -67.75
N GLN A 98 1.41 -2.29 -67.27
CA GLN A 98 2.34 -1.51 -68.08
C GLN A 98 2.93 -2.34 -69.21
N ASP A 99 3.45 -3.54 -68.93
CA ASP A 99 4.00 -4.46 -69.94
C ASP A 99 2.98 -4.84 -71.01
N GLY A 100 1.72 -5.07 -70.63
CA GLY A 100 0.63 -5.37 -71.56
C GLY A 100 0.32 -4.19 -72.49
N ILE A 101 0.28 -2.98 -71.95
CA ILE A 101 0.11 -1.74 -72.73
C ILE A 101 1.30 -1.57 -73.69
N ASP A 102 2.52 -1.73 -73.18
CA ASP A 102 3.77 -1.65 -73.91
C ASP A 102 3.87 -2.68 -75.06
N ALA A 103 3.50 -3.93 -74.80
CA ALA A 103 3.47 -4.99 -75.79
C ALA A 103 2.46 -4.68 -76.89
N ARG A 104 1.28 -4.15 -76.54
CA ARG A 104 0.27 -3.72 -77.49
C ARG A 104 0.77 -2.54 -78.34
N ILE A 105 1.44 -1.55 -77.73
CA ILE A 105 2.07 -0.42 -78.43
C ILE A 105 3.21 -0.89 -79.36
N ARG A 106 4.07 -1.81 -78.92
CA ARG A 106 5.16 -2.36 -79.75
C ARG A 106 4.64 -3.22 -80.90
N ALA A 107 3.61 -4.03 -80.68
CA ALA A 107 2.97 -4.81 -81.73
C ALA A 107 2.34 -3.88 -82.79
N MET A 108 1.70 -2.79 -82.37
CA MET A 108 1.22 -1.74 -83.27
C MET A 108 2.35 -1.13 -84.12
N TYR A 109 3.52 -0.88 -83.52
CA TYR A 109 4.66 -0.28 -84.22
C TYR A 109 5.37 -1.25 -85.19
N LYS A 110 5.57 -2.52 -84.78
CA LYS A 110 6.32 -3.52 -85.55
C LYS A 110 5.54 -4.13 -86.70
N ASN A 111 4.23 -4.31 -86.55
CA ASN A 111 3.38 -4.86 -87.61
C ASN A 111 2.99 -3.80 -88.64
N GLY A 112 3.95 -2.98 -89.11
CA GLY A 112 3.72 -1.88 -90.06
C GLY A 112 2.59 -2.22 -91.04
N THR A 113 1.53 -1.40 -91.01
CA THR A 113 0.15 -1.58 -91.54
C THR A 113 -0.91 -2.20 -90.60
N VAL A 114 -0.77 -3.36 -89.97
CA VAL A 114 -1.88 -4.11 -89.32
C VAL A 114 -2.32 -3.66 -87.90
N GLY A 115 -2.22 -2.36 -87.59
CA GLY A 115 -2.57 -1.77 -86.28
C GLY A 115 -3.96 -1.15 -86.22
N PHE A 116 -4.27 -0.41 -85.14
CA PHE A 116 -5.51 0.39 -85.02
C PHE A 116 -5.77 1.30 -86.23
N LEU A 117 -4.71 1.75 -86.93
CA LEU A 117 -4.82 2.47 -88.19
C LEU A 117 -5.38 1.60 -89.32
N ASP A 118 -5.05 0.32 -89.44
CA ASP A 118 -5.69 -0.59 -90.41
C ASP A 118 -7.14 -0.86 -90.03
N ILE A 119 -7.50 -1.01 -88.75
CA ILE A 119 -8.93 -1.15 -88.35
C ILE A 119 -9.72 0.11 -88.75
N ILE A 120 -9.12 1.29 -88.53
CA ILE A 120 -9.69 2.57 -88.95
C ILE A 120 -9.71 2.72 -90.49
N PHE A 121 -8.64 2.37 -91.21
CA PHE A 121 -8.52 2.58 -92.67
C PHE A 121 -9.08 1.45 -93.54
N SER A 122 -9.31 0.26 -92.98
CA SER A 122 -10.05 -0.86 -93.62
C SER A 122 -11.56 -0.75 -93.43
N SER A 123 -12.01 0.26 -92.68
CA SER A 123 -13.44 0.54 -92.48
C SER A 123 -14.10 0.80 -93.85
N THR A 124 -15.19 0.07 -94.10
CA THR A 124 -15.89 0.07 -95.39
C THR A 124 -16.74 1.33 -95.60
N ASP A 125 -17.15 2.00 -94.52
CA ASP A 125 -17.85 3.28 -94.55
C ASP A 125 -17.45 4.22 -93.39
N ILE A 126 -17.94 5.47 -93.45
CA ILE A 126 -17.59 6.52 -92.49
C ILE A 126 -18.16 6.25 -91.08
N THR A 127 -19.22 5.45 -90.97
CA THR A 127 -19.84 5.07 -89.70
C THR A 127 -19.00 4.00 -88.99
N GLU A 128 -18.51 3.02 -89.75
CA GLU A 128 -17.57 2.01 -89.27
C GLU A 128 -16.24 2.66 -88.84
N PHE A 129 -15.71 3.58 -89.65
CA PHE A 129 -14.52 4.37 -89.33
C PHE A 129 -14.68 5.08 -87.97
N MET A 130 -15.78 5.81 -87.77
CA MET A 130 -16.04 6.55 -86.54
C MET A 130 -16.23 5.64 -85.33
N SER A 131 -16.89 4.49 -85.52
CA SER A 131 -17.08 3.49 -84.46
C SER A 131 -15.75 2.90 -84.00
N ASN A 132 -14.86 2.59 -84.95
CA ASN A 132 -13.53 2.08 -84.67
C ASN A 132 -12.65 3.12 -83.95
N VAL A 133 -12.68 4.39 -84.37
CA VAL A 133 -11.96 5.49 -83.69
C VAL A 133 -12.44 5.66 -82.24
N GLU A 134 -13.76 5.67 -82.00
CA GLU A 134 -14.30 5.82 -80.64
C GLU A 134 -13.98 4.59 -79.77
N MET A 135 -14.03 3.37 -80.32
CA MET A 135 -13.61 2.16 -79.60
C MET A 135 -12.16 2.27 -79.10
N ILE A 136 -11.25 2.73 -79.95
CA ILE A 136 -9.81 2.87 -79.62
C ILE A 136 -9.61 3.90 -78.53
N LYS A 137 -10.26 5.06 -78.66
CA LYS A 137 -10.22 6.14 -77.68
C LYS A 137 -10.78 5.69 -76.33
N HIS A 138 -11.85 4.90 -76.32
CA HIS A 138 -12.40 4.29 -75.12
C HIS A 138 -11.41 3.32 -74.47
N ILE A 139 -10.77 2.43 -75.23
CA ILE A 139 -9.76 1.48 -74.71
C ILE A 139 -8.59 2.23 -74.09
N TYR A 140 -8.03 3.23 -74.79
CA TYR A 140 -6.91 4.01 -74.27
C TYR A 140 -7.27 4.79 -73.00
N LYS A 141 -8.44 5.44 -73.01
CA LYS A 141 -8.92 6.18 -71.83
C LYS A 141 -9.10 5.25 -70.64
N PHE A 142 -9.75 4.10 -70.84
CA PHE A 142 -9.96 3.09 -69.81
C PHE A 142 -8.65 2.58 -69.23
N ASP A 143 -7.66 2.27 -70.07
CA ASP A 143 -6.36 1.77 -69.60
C ASP A 143 -5.58 2.82 -68.80
N LYS A 144 -5.65 4.09 -69.22
CA LYS A 144 -5.04 5.19 -68.47
C LYS A 144 -5.73 5.41 -67.11
N GLU A 145 -7.05 5.30 -67.06
CA GLU A 145 -7.84 5.46 -65.84
C GLU A 145 -7.55 4.33 -64.84
N VAL A 146 -7.50 3.08 -65.31
CA VAL A 146 -7.13 1.91 -64.49
C VAL A 146 -5.71 2.03 -63.94
N LEU A 147 -4.74 2.44 -64.77
CA LEU A 147 -3.37 2.66 -64.29
C LEU A 147 -3.30 3.78 -63.24
N GLY A 148 -4.03 4.88 -63.44
CA GLY A 148 -4.11 5.97 -62.48
C GLY A 148 -4.66 5.50 -61.14
N GLN A 149 -5.74 4.71 -61.15
CA GLN A 149 -6.32 4.14 -59.92
C GLN A 149 -5.34 3.20 -59.22
N LEU A 150 -4.66 2.32 -59.97
CA LEU A 150 -3.67 1.40 -59.37
C LEU A 150 -2.47 2.14 -58.76
N GLU A 151 -2.02 3.23 -59.39
CA GLU A 151 -0.96 4.09 -58.86
C GLU A 151 -1.42 4.83 -57.61
N GLU A 152 -2.66 5.31 -57.57
CA GLU A 152 -3.26 5.93 -56.39
C GLU A 152 -3.38 4.94 -55.22
N ASP A 153 -3.95 3.74 -55.46
CA ASP A 153 -4.05 2.66 -54.49
C ASP A 153 -2.65 2.29 -53.92
N TYR A 154 -1.65 2.18 -54.81
CA TYR A 154 -0.27 1.85 -54.41
C TYR A 154 0.31 2.91 -53.47
N ASN A 155 0.14 4.19 -53.80
CA ASN A 155 0.64 5.30 -52.98
C ASN A 155 -0.09 5.39 -51.63
N GLU A 156 -1.41 5.14 -51.61
CA GLU A 156 -2.20 5.09 -50.37
C GLU A 156 -1.71 3.97 -49.45
N ILE A 157 -1.57 2.76 -49.98
CA ILE A 157 -1.06 1.59 -49.23
C ILE A 157 0.37 1.83 -48.73
N GLN A 158 1.23 2.46 -49.55
CA GLN A 158 2.57 2.85 -49.13
C GLN A 158 2.54 3.85 -47.97
N GLY A 159 1.67 4.86 -48.03
CA GLY A 159 1.49 5.83 -46.95
C GLY A 159 1.05 5.17 -45.64
N ILE A 160 0.06 4.27 -45.70
CA ILE A 160 -0.39 3.50 -44.53
C ILE A 160 0.76 2.69 -43.93
N LYS A 161 1.58 2.04 -44.77
CA LYS A 161 2.76 1.30 -44.30
C LYS A 161 3.75 2.20 -43.55
N GLU A 162 4.07 3.36 -44.10
CA GLU A 162 4.99 4.33 -43.48
C GLU A 162 4.45 4.85 -42.14
N GLU A 163 3.14 5.09 -42.04
CA GLU A 163 2.46 5.45 -40.79
C GLU A 163 2.53 4.33 -39.75
N LEU A 164 2.29 3.08 -40.15
CA LEU A 164 2.39 1.92 -39.26
C LEU A 164 3.82 1.70 -38.77
N GLU A 165 4.83 1.83 -39.63
CA GLU A 165 6.25 1.73 -39.24
C GLU A 165 6.64 2.84 -38.24
N THR A 166 6.12 4.06 -38.45
CA THR A 166 6.28 5.18 -37.51
C THR A 166 5.61 4.88 -36.16
N SER A 167 4.38 4.38 -36.19
CA SER A 167 3.63 3.98 -34.98
C SER A 167 4.37 2.90 -34.20
N LYS A 168 4.86 1.86 -34.88
CA LYS A 168 5.66 0.79 -34.28
C LYS A 168 6.92 1.33 -33.62
N THR A 169 7.64 2.23 -34.27
CA THR A 169 8.88 2.83 -33.73
C THR A 169 8.59 3.64 -32.45
N LYS A 170 7.45 4.33 -32.41
CA LYS A 170 6.98 5.04 -31.22
C LYS A 170 6.66 4.07 -30.08
N LEU A 171 5.90 3.00 -30.36
CA LEU A 171 5.58 1.96 -29.37
C LEU A 171 6.85 1.27 -28.82
N ASP A 172 7.82 0.97 -29.67
CA ASP A 172 9.11 0.40 -29.25
C ASP A 172 9.89 1.36 -28.32
N THR A 173 9.79 2.66 -28.58
CA THR A 173 10.41 3.71 -27.74
C THR A 173 9.71 3.81 -26.38
N GLU A 174 8.37 3.85 -26.37
CA GLU A 174 7.56 3.89 -25.14
C GLU A 174 7.76 2.65 -24.29
N LYS A 175 7.81 1.46 -24.91
CA LYS A 175 8.15 0.20 -24.24
C LYS A 175 9.53 0.26 -23.60
N SER A 176 10.53 0.75 -24.32
CA SER A 176 11.90 0.84 -23.80
C SER A 176 11.97 1.78 -22.59
N ALA A 177 11.29 2.92 -22.66
CA ALA A 177 11.19 3.85 -21.53
C ALA A 177 10.47 3.22 -20.32
N ALA A 178 9.38 2.48 -20.55
CA ALA A 178 8.66 1.77 -19.50
C ALA A 178 9.52 0.67 -18.84
N LEU A 179 10.32 -0.06 -19.64
CA LEU A 179 11.26 -1.06 -19.13
C LEU A 179 12.35 -0.43 -18.26
N THR A 180 13.00 0.65 -18.73
CA THR A 180 13.97 1.37 -17.92
C THR A 180 13.35 1.86 -16.61
N LYS A 181 12.12 2.40 -16.66
CA LYS A 181 11.46 2.87 -15.44
C LYS A 181 11.15 1.73 -14.47
N LYS A 182 10.77 0.56 -14.99
CA LYS A 182 10.54 -0.64 -14.19
C LYS A 182 11.83 -1.12 -13.52
N GLU A 183 12.95 -1.11 -14.24
CA GLU A 183 14.26 -1.47 -13.69
C GLU A 183 14.68 -0.53 -12.55
N GLU A 184 14.51 0.78 -12.71
CA GLU A 184 14.77 1.77 -11.63
C GLU A 184 13.91 1.50 -10.38
N LEU A 185 12.65 1.10 -10.58
CA LEU A 185 11.74 0.75 -9.48
C LEU A 185 12.15 -0.56 -8.81
N ASP A 186 12.56 -1.57 -9.57
CA ASP A 186 13.07 -2.84 -9.05
C ASP A 186 14.34 -2.63 -8.21
N GLU A 187 15.28 -1.78 -8.66
CA GLU A 187 16.48 -1.40 -7.88
C GLU A 187 16.13 -0.63 -6.59
N SER A 188 15.17 0.29 -6.68
CA SER A 188 14.68 1.06 -5.52
C SER A 188 13.99 0.14 -4.50
N LYS A 189 13.22 -0.84 -4.98
CA LYS A 189 12.57 -1.87 -4.18
C LYS A 189 13.61 -2.69 -3.42
N GLU A 190 14.63 -3.22 -4.10
CA GLU A 190 15.71 -3.99 -3.45
C GLU A 190 16.43 -3.18 -2.38
N THR A 191 16.68 -1.90 -2.65
CA THR A 191 17.30 -0.97 -1.68
C THR A 191 16.44 -0.80 -0.44
N LEU A 192 15.13 -0.58 -0.61
CA LEU A 192 14.19 -0.42 0.51
C LEU A 192 14.00 -1.72 1.29
N GLU A 193 13.94 -2.89 0.62
CA GLU A 193 13.89 -4.19 1.29
C GLU A 193 15.13 -4.39 2.17
N ALA A 194 16.32 -4.07 1.67
CA ALA A 194 17.56 -4.12 2.43
C ALA A 194 17.54 -3.15 3.64
N GLN A 195 16.98 -1.94 3.47
CA GLN A 195 16.81 -0.98 4.58
C GLN A 195 15.83 -1.49 5.63
N VAL A 196 14.70 -2.07 5.24
CA VAL A 196 13.72 -2.67 6.15
C VAL A 196 14.34 -3.82 6.93
N ASP A 197 15.14 -4.66 6.28
CA ASP A 197 15.89 -5.74 6.94
C ASP A 197 16.93 -5.21 7.92
N GLN A 198 17.62 -4.13 7.57
CA GLN A 198 18.56 -3.48 8.47
C GLN A 198 17.83 -2.91 9.70
N PHE A 199 16.72 -2.20 9.51
CA PHE A 199 15.91 -1.69 10.62
C PHE A 199 15.37 -2.81 11.51
N ASN A 200 15.01 -3.97 10.94
CA ASN A 200 14.61 -5.14 11.71
C ASN A 200 15.76 -5.67 12.57
N LYS A 201 17.00 -5.73 12.04
CA LYS A 201 18.18 -6.13 12.81
C LYS A 201 18.50 -5.12 13.92
N ASP A 202 18.46 -3.83 13.62
CA ASP A 202 18.73 -2.77 14.59
C ASP A 202 17.69 -2.77 15.72
N ALA A 203 16.40 -2.90 15.37
CA ALA A 203 15.32 -3.03 16.34
C ALA A 203 15.48 -4.27 17.24
N GLN A 204 15.92 -5.40 16.68
CA GLN A 204 16.22 -6.60 17.48
C GLN A 204 17.43 -6.41 18.41
N GLY A 205 18.48 -5.74 17.92
CA GLY A 205 19.67 -5.39 18.71
C GLY A 205 19.31 -4.47 19.88
N LEU A 206 18.56 -3.40 19.61
CA LEU A 206 18.08 -2.48 20.65
C LEU A 206 17.18 -3.17 21.67
N ASN A 207 16.25 -4.02 21.23
CA ASN A 207 15.42 -4.81 22.15
C ASN A 207 16.25 -5.71 23.06
N SER A 208 17.24 -6.41 22.50
CA SER A 208 18.13 -7.29 23.27
C SER A 208 18.96 -6.51 24.29
N GLU A 209 19.42 -5.31 23.93
CA GLU A 209 20.17 -4.42 24.80
C GLU A 209 19.28 -3.80 25.89
N ILE A 210 18.06 -3.42 25.54
CA ILE A 210 17.03 -2.99 26.51
C ILE A 210 16.81 -4.12 27.52
N GLU A 211 16.54 -5.36 27.08
CA GLU A 211 16.36 -6.52 27.97
C GLU A 211 17.57 -6.78 28.88
N ARG A 212 18.79 -6.55 28.38
CA ARG A 212 20.03 -6.69 29.18
C ARG A 212 20.13 -5.64 30.27
N LEU A 213 20.02 -4.35 29.90
CA LEU A 213 20.06 -3.22 30.85
C LEU A 213 18.97 -3.35 31.91
N GLN A 214 17.83 -3.87 31.45
CA GLN A 214 16.73 -4.23 32.28
C GLN A 214 17.12 -5.32 33.31
N LYS A 215 17.58 -6.50 32.87
CA LYS A 215 18.03 -7.57 33.79
C LYS A 215 19.10 -7.10 34.79
N GLU A 216 20.02 -6.23 34.35
CA GLU A 216 21.04 -5.62 35.21
C GLU A 216 20.44 -4.71 36.29
N ALA A 217 19.47 -3.86 35.93
CA ALA A 217 18.75 -3.02 36.88
C ALA A 217 17.96 -3.86 37.90
N GLN A 218 17.30 -4.94 37.45
CA GLN A 218 16.55 -5.84 38.33
C GLN A 218 17.46 -6.58 39.32
N LYS A 219 18.64 -7.05 38.85
CA LYS A 219 19.61 -7.72 39.72
C LYS A 219 20.15 -6.77 40.79
N GLN A 220 20.53 -5.55 40.40
CA GLN A 220 21.03 -4.53 41.33
C GLN A 220 20.01 -4.14 42.39
N LEU A 221 18.73 -4.08 42.03
CA LEU A 221 17.68 -3.93 43.04
C LEU A 221 17.61 -5.15 43.95
N ASN A 222 17.51 -6.37 43.41
CA ASN A 222 17.32 -7.56 44.25
C ASN A 222 18.45 -7.69 45.29
N ASP A 223 19.68 -7.33 44.92
CA ASP A 223 20.84 -7.26 45.82
C ASP A 223 20.67 -6.17 46.91
N LYS A 224 20.00 -5.05 46.59
CA LYS A 224 19.63 -3.97 47.53
C LYS A 224 18.46 -4.32 48.47
N ILE A 225 17.46 -5.06 47.97
CA ILE A 225 16.33 -5.56 48.77
C ILE A 225 16.81 -6.59 49.78
N ASN A 226 17.70 -7.50 49.36
CA ASN A 226 18.28 -8.52 50.24
C ASN A 226 19.27 -7.97 51.28
N SER A 227 19.71 -6.71 51.15
CA SER A 227 20.61 -6.01 52.09
C SER A 227 19.91 -5.08 53.08
N GLY A 228 18.57 -5.18 53.22
CA GLY A 228 17.86 -4.68 54.40
C GLY A 228 17.24 -3.28 54.30
N GLY A 229 16.66 -2.91 53.15
CA GLY A 229 15.91 -1.67 53.01
C GLY A 229 14.72 -1.80 52.06
N VAL A 230 13.51 -1.74 52.63
CA VAL A 230 12.18 -1.64 51.98
C VAL A 230 11.45 -2.97 51.76
N ASN A 231 10.51 -3.25 52.67
CA ASN A 231 9.47 -4.28 52.57
C ASN A 231 8.15 -3.60 52.12
N PRO A 232 7.63 -3.83 50.90
CA PRO A 232 6.25 -3.43 50.59
C PRO A 232 5.26 -4.43 51.22
N SER A 233 4.66 -4.09 52.36
CA SER A 233 3.53 -4.83 52.96
C SER A 233 2.22 -4.42 52.25
N THR A 234 1.37 -5.23 51.58
CA THR A 234 0.62 -6.49 51.86
C THR A 234 -0.81 -6.32 52.42
N GLN A 235 -1.81 -5.84 51.63
CA GLN A 235 -3.19 -6.42 51.49
C GLN A 235 -4.16 -5.49 50.69
N GLY A 236 -4.83 -6.02 49.65
CA GLY A 236 -6.02 -5.42 49.01
C GLY A 236 -5.82 -4.36 47.90
N MET A 237 -6.90 -4.06 47.16
CA MET A 237 -7.03 -2.88 46.28
C MET A 237 -7.84 -1.78 46.99
N VAL A 238 -7.66 -0.51 46.61
CA VAL A 238 -8.48 0.64 47.07
C VAL A 238 -9.39 1.14 45.97
N TRP A 239 -10.58 1.57 46.35
CA TRP A 239 -11.59 2.00 45.40
C TRP A 239 -11.11 3.20 44.56
N PRO A 240 -11.31 3.22 43.23
CA PRO A 240 -10.58 4.12 42.32
C PRO A 240 -11.17 5.53 42.20
N THR A 241 -12.24 5.86 42.93
CA THR A 241 -12.89 7.18 42.88
C THR A 241 -13.61 7.51 44.19
N THR A 242 -14.12 8.73 44.33
CA THR A 242 -14.91 9.16 45.51
C THR A 242 -16.33 8.60 45.51
N SER A 243 -16.89 8.31 44.33
CA SER A 243 -18.23 7.73 44.19
C SER A 243 -18.24 6.20 44.38
N ARG A 244 -19.25 5.68 45.08
CA ARG A 244 -19.49 4.23 45.21
C ARG A 244 -20.66 3.73 44.37
N TRP A 245 -21.25 4.59 43.54
CA TRP A 245 -22.40 4.25 42.72
C TRP A 245 -21.98 3.56 41.42
N VAL A 246 -22.08 2.23 41.39
CA VAL A 246 -21.89 1.44 40.16
C VAL A 246 -23.15 1.56 39.30
N THR A 247 -23.02 2.20 38.14
CA THR A 247 -24.11 2.40 37.17
C THR A 247 -24.22 1.22 36.20
N SER A 248 -23.11 0.51 35.95
CA SER A 248 -23.13 -0.73 35.17
C SER A 248 -22.15 -1.78 35.68
N PRO A 249 -22.60 -3.02 35.96
CA PRO A 249 -21.74 -4.10 36.45
C PRO A 249 -20.96 -4.80 35.31
N TYR A 250 -19.98 -5.61 35.69
CA TYR A 250 -19.20 -6.48 34.80
C TYR A 250 -20.03 -7.66 34.28
N GLY A 251 -19.80 -8.07 33.03
CA GLY A 251 -20.40 -9.27 32.42
C GLY A 251 -21.40 -8.99 31.30
N ASN A 252 -22.17 -10.01 30.91
CA ASN A 252 -23.15 -9.91 29.84
C ASN A 252 -24.33 -9.04 30.28
N ARG A 253 -24.57 -7.95 29.53
CA ARG A 253 -25.76 -7.11 29.70
C ARG A 253 -26.59 -7.11 28.43
N ILE A 254 -27.91 -7.19 28.60
CA ILE A 254 -28.86 -7.00 27.50
C ILE A 254 -28.92 -5.51 27.20
N HIS A 255 -28.66 -5.13 25.95
CA HIS A 255 -28.74 -3.74 25.53
C HIS A 255 -30.18 -3.20 25.78
N PRO A 256 -30.37 -2.15 26.60
CA PRO A 256 -31.70 -1.75 27.09
C PRO A 256 -32.67 -1.30 26.00
N VAL A 257 -32.17 -1.03 24.78
CA VAL A 257 -32.97 -0.59 23.63
C VAL A 257 -32.97 -1.59 22.47
N LEU A 258 -31.97 -2.48 22.36
CA LEU A 258 -31.72 -3.28 21.13
C LEU A 258 -31.70 -4.80 21.35
N GLY A 259 -31.88 -5.27 22.60
CA GLY A 259 -32.17 -6.68 22.90
C GLY A 259 -31.04 -7.69 22.72
N TYR A 260 -29.87 -7.32 22.19
CA TYR A 260 -28.72 -8.22 22.11
C TYR A 260 -27.78 -8.08 23.31
N SER A 261 -27.11 -9.19 23.67
CA SER A 261 -26.14 -9.25 24.77
C SER A 261 -24.82 -8.64 24.32
N LYS A 262 -24.35 -7.59 25.00
CA LYS A 262 -23.00 -7.02 24.83
C LYS A 262 -22.22 -7.22 26.12
N PHE A 263 -21.06 -7.86 26.01
CA PHE A 263 -20.19 -8.10 27.16
C PHE A 263 -19.55 -6.79 27.64
N HIS A 264 -19.61 -6.54 28.94
CA HIS A 264 -18.99 -5.40 29.60
C HIS A 264 -17.71 -5.84 30.32
N SER A 265 -16.56 -5.36 29.86
CA SER A 265 -15.21 -5.75 30.30
C SER A 265 -14.76 -5.15 31.64
N GLY A 266 -15.57 -4.27 32.23
CA GLY A 266 -15.29 -3.57 33.48
C GLY A 266 -16.56 -3.26 34.27
N ILE A 267 -16.45 -2.31 35.20
CA ILE A 267 -17.59 -1.65 35.84
C ILE A 267 -17.62 -0.17 35.47
N ASP A 268 -18.82 0.37 35.35
CA ASP A 268 -19.03 1.81 35.14
C ASP A 268 -19.44 2.41 36.49
N ILE A 269 -18.66 3.39 36.97
CA ILE A 269 -18.90 4.08 38.24
C ILE A 269 -19.33 5.50 37.94
N GLY A 270 -20.55 5.85 38.33
CA GLY A 270 -21.11 7.18 38.11
C GLY A 270 -20.37 8.23 38.94
N VAL A 271 -19.65 9.13 38.28
CA VAL A 271 -18.90 10.20 38.90
C VAL A 271 -18.87 11.43 37.97
N GLY A 272 -19.13 12.61 38.53
CA GLY A 272 -19.14 13.85 37.74
C GLY A 272 -17.76 14.19 37.17
N SER A 273 -17.71 14.83 36.00
CA SER A 273 -16.43 15.18 35.36
C SER A 273 -15.55 16.07 36.23
N GLY A 274 -14.24 15.88 36.17
CA GLY A 274 -13.24 16.63 36.93
C GLY A 274 -12.96 16.08 38.33
N ASN A 275 -13.67 15.04 38.78
CA ASN A 275 -13.37 14.39 40.05
C ASN A 275 -12.10 13.53 39.94
N PRO A 276 -11.27 13.48 41.01
CA PRO A 276 -10.03 12.71 41.01
C PRO A 276 -10.27 11.20 40.90
N ILE A 277 -9.41 10.54 40.13
CA ILE A 277 -9.32 9.09 39.97
C ILE A 277 -8.03 8.60 40.62
N TYR A 278 -8.13 7.57 41.44
CA TYR A 278 -7.05 7.03 42.26
C TYR A 278 -6.54 5.69 41.73
N SER A 279 -5.23 5.45 41.84
CA SER A 279 -4.66 4.13 41.56
C SER A 279 -5.13 3.13 42.61
N ALA A 280 -5.81 2.07 42.17
CA ALA A 280 -6.35 1.04 43.05
C ALA A 280 -5.28 0.23 43.79
N LYS A 281 -4.06 0.18 43.27
CA LYS A 281 -2.91 -0.47 43.90
C LYS A 281 -1.63 0.21 43.42
N SER A 282 -0.55 0.09 44.20
CA SER A 282 0.74 0.59 43.75
C SER A 282 1.19 -0.15 42.49
N GLY A 283 1.82 0.56 41.56
CA GLY A 283 2.22 -0.04 40.29
C GLY A 283 2.78 0.98 39.30
N VAL A 284 3.04 0.51 38.08
CA VAL A 284 3.61 1.30 36.99
C VAL A 284 2.54 1.61 35.95
N VAL A 285 2.43 2.86 35.54
CA VAL A 285 1.56 3.26 34.45
C VAL A 285 2.11 2.70 33.12
N ILE A 286 1.41 1.76 32.48
CA ILE A 286 1.80 1.15 31.20
C ILE A 286 1.10 1.76 29.98
N LEU A 287 0.04 2.54 30.19
CA LEU A 287 -0.63 3.36 29.19
C LEU A 287 -1.14 4.63 29.84
N SER A 288 -0.95 5.78 29.20
CA SER A 288 -1.58 7.05 29.58
C SER A 288 -1.70 7.94 28.33
N GLN A 289 -2.80 7.77 27.60
CA GLN A 289 -3.07 8.45 26.34
C GLN A 289 -4.54 8.26 25.92
N TYR A 290 -4.94 8.87 24.79
CA TYR A 290 -6.19 8.52 24.14
C TYR A 290 -6.12 7.10 23.57
N TYR A 291 -7.08 6.26 23.92
CA TYR A 291 -7.18 4.86 23.53
C TYR A 291 -8.56 4.61 22.90
N TYR A 292 -8.57 4.20 21.63
CA TYR A 292 -9.79 4.10 20.83
C TYR A 292 -10.88 3.28 21.55
N GLY A 293 -12.11 3.81 21.57
CA GLY A 293 -13.23 3.26 22.34
C GLY A 293 -13.27 3.69 23.82
N TYR A 294 -12.13 3.64 24.51
CA TYR A 294 -11.99 3.98 25.94
C TYR A 294 -11.82 5.48 26.21
N GLY A 295 -11.52 6.30 25.19
CA GLY A 295 -11.21 7.71 25.37
C GLY A 295 -9.83 7.92 26.00
N ASN A 296 -9.64 8.99 26.76
CA ASN A 296 -8.41 9.12 27.55
C ASN A 296 -8.39 8.03 28.61
N ALA A 297 -7.33 7.23 28.62
CA ALA A 297 -7.21 6.08 29.49
C ALA A 297 -5.85 6.03 30.18
N VAL A 298 -5.85 5.47 31.39
CA VAL A 298 -4.64 5.08 32.13
C VAL A 298 -4.71 3.58 32.38
N ILE A 299 -3.60 2.87 32.21
CA ILE A 299 -3.47 1.47 32.64
C ILE A 299 -2.30 1.39 33.60
N VAL A 300 -2.50 0.78 34.78
CA VAL A 300 -1.46 0.57 35.79
C VAL A 300 -1.20 -0.93 35.94
N ASP A 301 0.04 -1.35 35.72
CA ASP A 301 0.54 -2.70 36.03
C ASP A 301 0.99 -2.77 37.49
N HIS A 302 0.39 -3.68 38.25
CA HIS A 302 0.67 -3.92 39.65
C HIS A 302 1.63 -5.09 39.89
N GLY A 303 2.17 -5.68 38.81
CA GLY A 303 3.04 -6.86 38.85
C GLY A 303 2.26 -8.17 38.94
N ASN A 304 2.96 -9.30 38.74
CA ASN A 304 2.40 -10.66 38.77
C ASN A 304 1.21 -10.87 37.81
N GLY A 305 1.21 -10.16 36.68
CA GLY A 305 0.15 -10.24 35.67
C GLY A 305 -1.13 -9.47 36.03
N LEU A 306 -1.17 -8.73 37.14
CA LEU A 306 -2.32 -7.94 37.58
C LEU A 306 -2.20 -6.50 37.08
N SER A 307 -3.22 -6.00 36.37
CA SER A 307 -3.28 -4.59 35.95
C SER A 307 -4.68 -4.01 36.09
N THR A 308 -4.78 -2.69 36.14
CA THR A 308 -6.04 -1.95 36.20
C THR A 308 -6.12 -0.93 35.07
N LEU A 309 -7.31 -0.76 34.47
CA LEU A 309 -7.59 0.24 33.44
C LEU A 309 -8.60 1.25 33.96
N TYR A 310 -8.35 2.53 33.69
CA TYR A 310 -9.18 3.68 34.04
C TYR A 310 -9.48 4.44 32.73
N ALA A 311 -10.75 4.58 32.35
CA ALA A 311 -11.15 5.13 31.06
C ALA A 311 -12.18 6.26 31.15
N HIS A 312 -12.50 6.84 30.00
CA HIS A 312 -13.37 8.00 29.81
C HIS A 312 -12.88 9.26 30.54
N LEU A 313 -11.57 9.39 30.76
CA LEU A 313 -10.97 10.45 31.57
C LEU A 313 -11.06 11.82 30.86
N SER A 314 -11.18 12.92 31.62
CA SER A 314 -11.12 14.28 31.08
C SER A 314 -9.68 14.73 30.87
N SER A 315 -8.80 14.35 31.80
CA SER A 315 -7.37 14.69 31.78
C SER A 315 -6.54 13.62 32.48
N LEU A 316 -5.29 13.50 32.05
CA LEU A 316 -4.33 12.52 32.54
C LEU A 316 -3.38 13.22 33.50
N GLY A 317 -3.29 12.73 34.74
CA GLY A 317 -2.43 13.30 35.79
C GLY A 317 -1.07 12.61 35.91
N VAL A 318 -0.86 11.54 35.13
CA VAL A 318 0.36 10.74 35.10
C VAL A 318 0.69 10.35 33.66
N SER A 319 1.96 10.08 33.39
CA SER A 319 2.45 9.64 32.08
C SER A 319 2.81 8.15 32.11
N LYS A 320 2.84 7.52 30.93
CA LYS A 320 3.37 6.16 30.79
C LYS A 320 4.79 6.08 31.37
N GLY A 321 5.03 5.06 32.17
CA GLY A 321 6.28 4.82 32.91
C GLY A 321 6.29 5.38 34.34
N ASN A 322 5.31 6.18 34.75
CA ASN A 322 5.24 6.68 36.13
C ASN A 322 4.93 5.55 37.11
N TRP A 323 5.66 5.48 38.23
CA TRP A 323 5.21 4.74 39.40
C TRP A 323 4.11 5.54 40.10
N VAL A 324 3.07 4.84 40.53
CA VAL A 324 1.96 5.40 41.30
C VAL A 324 1.77 4.58 42.57
N ASN A 325 1.57 5.26 43.69
CA ASN A 325 1.21 4.61 44.94
C ASN A 325 -0.28 4.27 44.95
N GLN A 326 -0.64 3.23 45.69
CA GLN A 326 -2.04 2.95 46.02
C GLN A 326 -2.70 4.22 46.61
N GLY A 327 -3.85 4.62 46.05
CA GLY A 327 -4.56 5.82 46.46
C GLY A 327 -4.02 7.13 45.87
N GLN A 328 -2.96 7.10 45.05
CA GLN A 328 -2.46 8.30 44.37
C GLN A 328 -3.43 8.73 43.27
N VAL A 329 -3.67 10.04 43.15
CA VAL A 329 -4.43 10.61 42.03
C VAL A 329 -3.64 10.42 40.73
N ILE A 330 -4.27 9.77 39.75
CA ILE A 330 -3.65 9.45 38.45
C ILE A 330 -4.33 10.16 37.27
N ALA A 331 -5.58 10.57 37.42
CA ALA A 331 -6.35 11.22 36.37
C ALA A 331 -7.59 11.90 36.95
N TYR A 332 -8.38 12.50 36.07
CA TYR A 332 -9.67 13.08 36.40
C TYR A 332 -10.76 12.48 35.51
N SER A 333 -11.91 12.19 36.12
CA SER A 333 -13.08 11.61 35.44
C SER A 333 -13.63 12.53 34.35
N GLY A 334 -14.17 11.96 33.29
CA GLY A 334 -14.66 12.72 32.15
C GLY A 334 -15.77 12.01 31.39
N ASN A 335 -15.85 12.31 30.11
CA ASN A 335 -16.82 11.74 29.17
C ASN A 335 -16.19 11.59 27.77
N THR A 336 -14.94 11.14 27.69
CA THR A 336 -14.20 10.99 26.42
C THR A 336 -14.36 9.59 25.83
N GLY A 337 -14.16 9.42 24.52
CA GLY A 337 -14.35 8.13 23.85
C GLY A 337 -15.84 7.77 23.69
N ILE A 338 -16.16 6.48 23.66
CA ILE A 338 -17.56 6.01 23.50
C ILE A 338 -18.22 5.97 24.88
N SER A 339 -18.77 7.11 25.30
CA SER A 339 -19.43 7.28 26.59
C SER A 339 -20.74 8.08 26.44
N THR A 340 -21.76 7.73 27.23
CA THR A 340 -23.11 8.36 27.19
C THR A 340 -23.32 9.43 28.26
N GLY A 341 -22.38 9.58 29.20
CA GLY A 341 -22.40 10.59 30.25
C GLY A 341 -21.19 10.45 31.19
N PRO A 342 -20.89 11.44 32.05
CA PRO A 342 -19.71 11.38 32.90
C PRO A 342 -19.68 10.17 33.84
N HIS A 343 -18.64 9.34 33.70
CA HIS A 343 -18.40 8.17 34.55
C HIS A 343 -16.93 7.71 34.44
N LEU A 344 -16.52 6.82 35.34
CA LEU A 344 -15.27 6.07 35.23
C LEU A 344 -15.60 4.65 34.75
N HIS A 345 -15.04 4.26 33.61
CA HIS A 345 -14.97 2.85 33.24
C HIS A 345 -13.70 2.24 33.83
N TYR A 346 -13.87 1.22 34.69
CA TYR A 346 -12.80 0.61 35.47
C TYR A 346 -12.71 -0.88 35.22
N GLU A 347 -11.53 -1.37 34.83
CA GLU A 347 -11.27 -2.79 34.64
C GLU A 347 -10.16 -3.28 35.56
N VAL A 348 -10.27 -4.54 35.97
CA VAL A 348 -9.16 -5.32 36.52
C VAL A 348 -8.83 -6.41 35.51
N ARG A 349 -7.54 -6.59 35.22
CA ARG A 349 -7.05 -7.56 34.26
C ARG A 349 -6.02 -8.47 34.91
N VAL A 350 -6.13 -9.77 34.65
CA VAL A 350 -5.17 -10.80 35.07
C VAL A 350 -4.64 -11.49 33.82
N ASN A 351 -3.33 -11.43 33.62
CA ASN A 351 -2.64 -11.96 32.43
C ASN A 351 -3.27 -11.48 31.11
N GLY A 352 -3.67 -10.20 31.07
CA GLY A 352 -4.29 -9.57 29.90
C GLY A 352 -5.80 -9.85 29.72
N SER A 353 -6.39 -10.76 30.48
CA SER A 353 -7.84 -11.03 30.44
C SER A 353 -8.58 -10.21 31.50
N THR A 354 -9.73 -9.64 31.14
CA THR A 354 -10.57 -8.87 32.07
C THR A 354 -11.23 -9.81 33.07
N VAL A 355 -11.33 -9.37 34.33
CA VAL A 355 -12.02 -10.08 35.41
C VAL A 355 -12.96 -9.12 36.12
N ASN A 356 -13.95 -9.66 36.84
CA ASN A 356 -14.89 -8.82 37.59
C ASN A 356 -14.14 -7.98 38.66
N PRO A 357 -14.11 -6.64 38.55
CA PRO A 357 -13.43 -5.78 39.52
C PRO A 357 -13.98 -5.90 40.94
N MET A 358 -15.27 -6.25 41.09
CA MET A 358 -15.91 -6.39 42.41
C MET A 358 -15.32 -7.52 43.25
N SER A 359 -14.58 -8.46 42.66
CA SER A 359 -13.92 -9.55 43.40
C SER A 359 -12.71 -9.10 44.24
N TYR A 360 -12.31 -7.83 44.12
CA TYR A 360 -11.13 -7.25 44.78
C TYR A 360 -11.48 -6.26 45.90
N TYR A 361 -12.77 -6.08 46.22
CA TYR A 361 -13.30 -5.08 47.17
C TYR A 361 -14.30 -5.65 48.16
#